data_AF-A0A7V3D374-F1
#
_entry.id   AF-A0A7V3D374-F1
#
_cell.length_a   1.000
_cell.length_b   1.000
_cell.length_c   1.000
_cell.angle_alpha   90.00
_cell.angle_beta   90.00
_cell.angle_gamma   90.00
#
_symmetry.space_group_name_H-M   'P 1'
#
loop_
_entity.id
_entity.type
_entity.pdbx_description
1 polymer ?
#
loop_
_entity_poly.entity_id
_entity_poly.type
_entity_poly.pdbx_seq_one_letter_code
_entity_poly.pdbx_strand_id
1 'polypeptide(L)'
;MSWSSRRAFFVVSAVALLAGLASYDQAQAQRRPRPNPQQPPPSTGSSDASELGGLNLPVEEKYADRFAYIKDRLSDKVRNYPEAIEVLQKLLELNEDVFAPIETTDKEGRKVTTLVNVRAHAEQIVANLPEAGMKYYQLQHGPEAIKMLKEAKDSGDYRILGQIMQKYLYTDAGAQATALLANYQLDRGNYGMAASCYQRLFQRVGIKKVDEKTLFKAALAFQ
;
A
#
# COMPACT_ATOMS: atom_id res chain seq x y z
N MET A 1 36.24 0.71 85.95
CA MET A 1 37.20 -0.37 86.27
C MET A 1 37.43 -1.20 85.02
N SER A 2 38.71 -1.43 84.73
CA SER A 2 39.29 -2.01 83.54
C SER A 2 39.01 -3.51 83.34
N TRP A 3 39.44 -4.01 82.17
CA TRP A 3 39.89 -5.38 81.84
C TRP A 3 38.83 -6.33 81.26
N SER A 4 39.12 -7.18 80.27
CA SER A 4 40.40 -7.59 79.69
C SER A 4 40.23 -8.09 78.24
N SER A 5 41.22 -7.76 77.42
CA SER A 5 41.52 -8.38 76.14
C SER A 5 42.02 -9.81 76.32
N ARG A 6 42.03 -10.57 75.21
CA ARG A 6 42.72 -11.86 74.97
C ARG A 6 41.82 -13.09 75.17
N ARG A 7 41.00 -13.40 74.16
CA ARG A 7 40.61 -14.78 73.80
C ARG A 7 39.78 -14.92 72.51
N ALA A 8 39.29 -13.84 71.92
CA ALA A 8 38.39 -13.91 70.76
C ALA A 8 39.06 -13.68 69.39
N PHE A 9 40.39 -13.78 69.26
CA PHE A 9 41.10 -13.46 68.00
C PHE A 9 41.47 -14.67 67.12
N PHE A 10 41.18 -15.91 67.53
CA PHE A 10 41.56 -17.10 66.77
C PHE A 10 40.40 -17.89 66.13
N VAL A 11 39.14 -17.53 66.37
CA VAL A 11 37.98 -18.24 65.78
C VAL A 11 37.40 -17.52 64.56
N VAL A 12 37.65 -16.22 64.39
CA VAL A 12 37.07 -15.44 63.29
C VAL A 12 37.81 -15.63 61.95
N SER A 13 39.11 -15.94 61.94
CA SER A 13 39.86 -16.12 60.68
C SER A 13 39.67 -17.48 59.99
N ALA A 14 39.14 -18.50 60.67
CA ALA A 14 38.95 -19.83 60.07
C ALA A 14 37.63 -19.98 59.29
N VAL A 15 36.62 -19.15 59.56
CA VAL A 15 35.31 -19.20 58.86
C VAL A 15 35.31 -18.38 57.57
N ALA A 16 36.16 -17.36 57.46
CA ALA A 16 36.24 -16.52 56.25
C ALA A 16 36.94 -17.21 55.05
N LEU A 17 37.80 -18.21 55.29
CA LEU A 17 38.50 -18.93 54.21
C LEU A 17 37.70 -20.10 53.62
N LEU A 18 36.66 -20.60 54.32
CA LEU A 18 35.78 -21.65 53.80
C LEU A 18 34.56 -21.10 53.03
N ALA A 19 34.18 -19.84 53.24
CA ALA A 19 33.09 -19.21 52.49
C ALA A 19 33.52 -18.70 51.09
N GLY A 20 34.82 -18.43 50.87
CA GLY A 20 35.32 -17.91 49.59
C GLY A 20 35.48 -18.95 48.48
N LEU A 21 35.59 -20.24 48.82
CA LEU A 21 35.78 -21.32 47.82
C LEU A 21 34.45 -21.94 47.35
N ALA A 22 33.35 -21.76 48.08
CA ALA A 22 32.05 -22.30 47.67
C ALA A 22 31.32 -21.44 46.61
N SER A 23 31.73 -20.18 46.41
CA SER A 23 31.08 -19.26 45.46
C SER A 23 31.65 -19.33 44.03
N TYR A 24 32.80 -19.98 43.84
CA TYR A 24 33.46 -20.04 42.53
C TYR A 24 32.90 -21.18 41.65
N ASP A 25 32.41 -22.25 42.27
CA ASP A 25 31.94 -23.45 41.55
C ASP A 25 30.53 -23.27 40.95
N GLN A 26 29.68 -22.46 41.58
CA GLN A 26 28.32 -22.18 41.08
C GLN A 26 28.30 -21.27 39.84
N ALA A 27 29.38 -20.55 39.54
CA ALA A 27 29.46 -19.67 38.36
C ALA A 27 29.75 -20.42 37.05
N GLN A 28 30.30 -21.65 37.11
CA GLN A 28 30.61 -22.43 35.90
C GLN A 28 29.50 -23.43 35.52
N ALA A 29 28.62 -23.82 36.45
CA ALA A 29 27.56 -24.80 36.20
C ALA A 29 26.41 -24.30 35.28
N GLN A 30 26.32 -23.00 35.01
CA GLN A 30 25.32 -22.43 34.10
C GLN A 30 25.78 -22.33 32.63
N ARG A 31 27.01 -22.69 32.30
CA ARG A 31 27.48 -22.78 30.90
C ARG A 31 27.20 -24.14 30.29
N ARG A 32 25.96 -24.61 30.36
CA ARG A 32 25.52 -25.66 29.44
C ARG A 32 25.31 -25.00 28.07
N PRO A 33 25.95 -25.48 26.99
CA PRO A 33 25.61 -25.02 25.66
C PRO A 33 24.13 -25.28 25.45
N ARG A 34 23.36 -24.22 25.22
CA ARG A 34 21.99 -24.36 24.72
C ARG A 34 22.10 -25.18 23.42
N PRO A 35 21.28 -26.22 23.23
CA PRO A 35 21.13 -26.80 21.90
C PRO A 35 20.79 -25.63 20.99
N ASN A 36 21.63 -25.40 19.98
CA ASN A 36 21.42 -24.37 18.99
C ASN A 36 19.98 -24.57 18.48
N PRO A 37 19.04 -23.63 18.66
CA PRO A 37 17.81 -23.69 17.88
C PRO A 37 18.32 -23.73 16.45
N GLN A 38 18.13 -24.84 15.75
CA GLN A 38 18.38 -24.88 14.32
C GLN A 38 17.67 -23.66 13.78
N GLN A 39 18.46 -22.67 13.34
CA GLN A 39 17.94 -21.65 12.47
C GLN A 39 17.20 -22.44 11.39
N PRO A 40 15.89 -22.22 11.20
CA PRO A 40 15.25 -22.76 10.02
C PRO A 40 16.18 -22.39 8.85
N PRO A 41 16.45 -23.33 7.93
CA PRO A 41 17.38 -23.07 6.84
C PRO A 41 17.04 -21.70 6.28
N PRO A 42 18.05 -20.84 6.00
CA PRO A 42 17.78 -19.54 5.40
C PRO A 42 16.80 -19.83 4.28
N SER A 43 15.61 -19.24 4.37
CA SER A 43 14.67 -19.32 3.26
C SER A 43 15.52 -18.90 2.08
N THR A 44 15.80 -19.84 1.18
CA THR A 44 16.22 -19.51 -0.16
C THR A 44 15.03 -18.76 -0.70
N GLY A 45 14.98 -17.47 -0.39
CA GLY A 45 14.07 -16.54 -0.98
C GLY A 45 14.44 -16.59 -2.45
N SER A 46 13.70 -17.41 -3.19
CA SER A 46 13.40 -17.11 -4.57
C SER A 46 13.16 -15.62 -4.61
N SER A 47 14.04 -14.88 -5.27
CA SER A 47 13.82 -13.49 -5.64
C SER A 47 12.74 -13.40 -6.73
N ASP A 48 11.71 -14.25 -6.64
CA ASP A 48 10.56 -14.20 -7.52
C ASP A 48 9.71 -13.04 -7.05
N ALA A 49 9.65 -12.00 -7.87
CA ALA A 49 8.87 -10.79 -7.59
C ALA A 49 7.38 -11.08 -7.29
N SER A 50 6.92 -12.28 -7.65
CA SER A 50 5.58 -12.81 -7.42
C SER A 50 5.35 -13.34 -5.99
N GLU A 51 6.40 -13.59 -5.20
CA GLU A 51 6.29 -14.08 -3.82
C GLU A 51 6.36 -12.93 -2.80
N LEU A 52 5.21 -12.58 -2.22
CA LEU A 52 5.10 -11.56 -1.17
C LEU A 52 4.97 -12.23 0.20
N GLY A 53 6.10 -12.60 0.81
CA GLY A 53 6.11 -13.15 2.18
C GLY A 53 5.29 -14.43 2.36
N GLY A 54 5.34 -15.33 1.36
CA GLY A 54 4.58 -16.58 1.35
C GLY A 54 3.21 -16.51 0.65
N LEU A 55 2.83 -15.33 0.14
CA LEU A 55 1.68 -15.16 -0.74
C LEU A 55 2.13 -15.17 -2.21
N ASN A 56 1.48 -15.99 -3.04
CA ASN A 56 1.71 -15.97 -4.48
C ASN A 56 0.77 -14.94 -5.12
N LEU A 57 1.35 -13.93 -5.78
CA LEU A 57 0.58 -12.90 -6.47
C LEU A 57 0.07 -13.44 -7.82
N PRO A 58 -1.17 -13.11 -8.24
CA PRO A 58 -1.66 -13.45 -9.56
C PRO A 58 -0.92 -12.59 -10.60
N VAL A 59 0.19 -13.12 -11.12
CA VAL A 59 1.01 -12.45 -12.12
C VAL A 59 0.61 -12.89 -13.52
N GLU A 60 0.24 -11.94 -14.36
CA GLU A 60 -0.15 -12.18 -15.74
C GLU A 60 0.68 -11.32 -16.71
N GLU A 61 1.62 -11.97 -17.39
CA GLU A 61 2.55 -11.31 -18.32
C GLU A 61 1.86 -10.62 -19.50
N LYS A 62 0.69 -11.12 -19.93
CA LYS A 62 -0.06 -10.57 -21.08
C LYS A 62 -0.42 -9.09 -20.93
N TYR A 63 -0.48 -8.56 -19.71
CA TYR A 63 -0.76 -7.15 -19.47
C TYR A 63 0.47 -6.26 -19.69
N ALA A 64 1.68 -6.81 -19.63
CA ALA A 64 2.91 -6.08 -19.97
C ALA A 64 2.87 -5.60 -21.44
N ASP A 65 2.48 -6.51 -22.36
CA ASP A 65 2.31 -6.18 -23.78
C ASP A 65 1.21 -5.14 -24.00
N ARG A 66 0.13 -5.20 -23.23
CA ARG A 66 -0.94 -4.18 -23.29
C ARG A 66 -0.45 -2.81 -22.84
N PHE A 67 0.38 -2.72 -21.80
CA PHE A 67 0.96 -1.45 -21.38
C PHE A 67 1.98 -0.92 -22.39
N ALA A 68 2.79 -1.78 -23.00
CA ALA A 68 3.67 -1.41 -24.10
C ALA A 68 2.87 -0.86 -25.29
N TYR A 69 1.76 -1.52 -25.64
CA TYR A 69 0.82 -1.07 -26.67
C TYR A 69 0.21 0.31 -26.36
N ILE A 70 -0.31 0.50 -25.14
CA ILE A 70 -0.87 1.78 -24.70
C ILE A 70 0.20 2.89 -24.80
N LYS A 71 1.42 2.62 -24.32
CA LYS A 71 2.53 3.58 -24.35
C LYS A 71 2.88 4.02 -25.77
N ASP A 72 2.90 3.09 -26.73
CA ASP A 72 3.12 3.40 -28.15
C ASP A 72 2.01 4.31 -28.70
N ARG A 73 0.74 3.98 -28.45
CA ARG A 73 -0.42 4.75 -28.92
C ARG A 73 -0.52 6.15 -28.31
N LEU A 74 -0.10 6.30 -27.06
CA LEU A 74 -0.02 7.60 -26.37
C LEU A 74 1.22 8.41 -26.72
N SER A 75 2.19 7.85 -27.46
CA SER A 75 3.41 8.57 -27.84
C SER A 75 3.10 9.78 -28.71
N ASP A 76 3.95 10.81 -28.62
CA ASP A 76 3.79 12.03 -29.42
C ASP A 76 3.81 11.81 -30.94
N LYS A 77 4.38 10.69 -31.39
CA LYS A 77 4.45 10.32 -32.81
C LYS A 77 3.14 9.75 -33.33
N VAL A 78 2.42 8.99 -32.50
CA VAL A 78 1.21 8.26 -32.91
C VAL A 78 -0.06 8.99 -32.50
N ARG A 79 -0.15 9.44 -31.24
CA ARG A 79 -1.29 10.19 -30.66
C ARG A 79 -2.66 9.58 -30.94
N ASN A 80 -2.75 8.25 -30.91
CA ASN A 80 -4.00 7.53 -31.11
C ASN A 80 -4.68 7.29 -29.75
N TYR A 81 -5.34 8.33 -29.26
CA TYR A 81 -6.10 8.27 -28.01
C TYR A 81 -7.27 7.27 -28.03
N PRO A 82 -8.05 7.13 -29.12
CA PRO A 82 -9.15 6.17 -29.16
C PRO A 82 -8.77 4.75 -28.75
N GLU A 83 -7.73 4.17 -29.38
CA GLU A 83 -7.30 2.81 -29.09
C GLU A 83 -6.68 2.69 -27.69
N ALA A 84 -5.84 3.65 -27.30
CA ALA A 84 -5.19 3.63 -26.00
C ALA A 84 -6.22 3.67 -24.86
N ILE A 85 -7.22 4.54 -24.96
CA ILE A 85 -8.25 4.74 -23.95
C ILE A 85 -9.20 3.54 -23.87
N GLU A 86 -9.54 2.92 -25.01
CA GLU A 86 -10.34 1.69 -25.02
C GLU A 86 -9.64 0.56 -24.26
N VAL A 87 -8.33 0.37 -24.49
CA VAL A 87 -7.56 -0.64 -23.77
C VAL A 87 -7.43 -0.28 -22.30
N LEU A 88 -7.15 0.99 -21.96
CA LEU A 88 -7.07 1.45 -20.57
C LEU A 88 -8.37 1.20 -19.80
N GLN A 89 -9.52 1.50 -20.39
CA GLN A 89 -10.80 1.28 -19.73
C GLN A 89 -11.04 -0.20 -19.42
N LYS A 90 -10.71 -1.10 -20.35
CA LYS A 90 -10.78 -2.55 -20.13
C LYS A 90 -9.90 -3.02 -18.96
N LEU A 91 -8.75 -2.38 -18.74
CA LEU A 91 -7.88 -2.67 -17.59
C LEU A 91 -8.47 -2.14 -16.28
N LEU A 92 -9.12 -0.97 -16.30
CA LEU A 92 -9.83 -0.42 -15.14
C LEU A 92 -11.02 -1.30 -14.70
N GLU A 93 -11.63 -1.98 -15.66
CA GLU A 93 -12.82 -2.82 -15.49
C GLU A 93 -12.53 -4.26 -15.09
N LEU A 94 -11.27 -4.65 -14.93
CA LEU A 94 -10.91 -5.97 -14.40
C LEU A 94 -11.60 -6.21 -13.06
N ASN A 95 -12.15 -7.41 -12.86
CA ASN A 95 -12.89 -7.76 -11.65
C ASN A 95 -11.96 -8.04 -10.45
N GLU A 96 -10.71 -8.40 -10.72
CA GLU A 96 -9.72 -8.80 -9.71
C GLU A 96 -8.47 -7.94 -9.83
N ASP A 97 -7.73 -7.86 -8.73
CA ASP A 97 -6.42 -7.21 -8.69
C ASP A 97 -5.37 -8.19 -9.20
N VAL A 98 -4.92 -7.94 -10.43
CA VAL A 98 -3.89 -8.72 -11.11
C VAL A 98 -2.61 -7.91 -11.19
N PHE A 99 -1.46 -8.59 -11.19
CA PHE A 99 -0.15 -7.97 -11.28
C PHE A 99 0.52 -8.28 -12.62
N ALA A 100 1.34 -7.36 -13.11
CA ALA A 100 2.08 -7.52 -14.36
C ALA A 100 3.51 -7.01 -14.22
N PRO A 101 4.52 -7.74 -14.74
CA PRO A 101 5.89 -7.26 -14.79
C PRO A 101 6.01 -6.26 -15.96
N ILE A 102 6.35 -5.00 -15.66
CA ILE A 102 6.55 -3.98 -16.69
C ILE A 102 8.00 -3.48 -16.69
N GLU A 103 8.53 -3.15 -17.87
CA GLU A 103 9.81 -2.45 -17.97
C GLU A 103 9.65 -0.99 -17.56
N THR A 104 10.32 -0.61 -16.47
CA THR A 104 10.46 0.78 -16.05
C THR A 104 11.92 1.22 -16.11
N THR A 105 12.16 2.51 -15.94
CA THR A 105 13.51 3.08 -15.87
C THR A 105 13.75 3.57 -14.46
N ASP A 106 14.84 3.14 -13.84
CA ASP A 106 15.22 3.60 -12.51
C ASP A 106 15.79 5.03 -12.54
N LYS A 107 16.13 5.56 -11.37
CA LYS A 107 16.72 6.91 -11.23
C LYS A 107 18.07 7.05 -11.94
N GLU A 108 18.73 5.94 -12.26
CA GLU A 108 20.04 5.87 -12.89
C GLU A 108 19.93 5.61 -14.40
N GLY A 109 18.71 5.58 -14.97
CA GLY A 109 18.48 5.37 -16.39
C GLY A 109 18.52 3.91 -16.83
N ARG A 110 18.63 2.96 -15.89
CA ARG A 110 18.68 1.53 -16.19
C ARG A 110 17.26 0.98 -16.34
N LYS A 111 17.09 0.06 -17.29
CA LYS A 111 15.84 -0.70 -17.42
C LYS A 111 15.74 -1.69 -16.26
N VAL A 112 14.63 -1.64 -15.54
CA VAL A 112 14.31 -2.57 -14.46
C VAL A 112 12.90 -3.10 -14.64
N THR A 113 12.72 -4.40 -14.41
CA THR A 113 11.38 -4.99 -14.41
C THR A 113 10.74 -4.73 -13.05
N THR A 114 9.57 -4.11 -13.05
CA THR A 114 8.81 -3.81 -11.83
C THR A 114 7.45 -4.49 -11.90
N LEU A 115 7.10 -5.21 -10.85
CA LEU A 115 5.76 -5.78 -10.71
C LEU A 115 4.78 -4.69 -10.28
N VAL A 116 3.72 -4.48 -11.06
CA VAL A 116 2.69 -3.46 -10.77
C VAL A 116 1.30 -4.06 -10.74
N ASN A 117 0.41 -3.52 -9.90
CA ASN A 117 -1.02 -3.80 -10.00
C ASN A 117 -1.56 -3.17 -11.29
N VAL A 118 -2.21 -3.99 -12.11
CA VAL A 118 -2.66 -3.60 -13.46
C VAL A 118 -3.67 -2.45 -13.40
N ARG A 119 -4.65 -2.50 -12.49
CA ARG A 119 -5.68 -1.47 -12.39
C ARG A 119 -5.09 -0.14 -11.94
N ALA A 120 -4.28 -0.16 -10.88
CA ALA A 120 -3.64 1.03 -10.33
C ALA A 120 -2.70 1.68 -11.35
N HIS A 121 -1.95 0.88 -12.12
CA HIS A 121 -1.08 1.40 -13.16
C HIS A 121 -1.87 2.00 -14.34
N ALA A 122 -2.95 1.35 -14.77
CA ALA A 122 -3.85 1.93 -15.80
C ALA A 122 -4.44 3.26 -15.34
N GLU A 123 -4.88 3.36 -14.08
CA GLU A 123 -5.39 4.60 -13.49
C GLU A 123 -4.34 5.70 -13.47
N GLN A 124 -3.09 5.36 -13.12
CA GLN A 124 -1.96 6.31 -13.18
C GLN A 124 -1.73 6.80 -14.61
N ILE A 125 -1.85 5.96 -15.63
CA ILE A 125 -1.72 6.38 -17.03
C ILE A 125 -2.86 7.36 -17.39
N VAL A 126 -4.12 7.05 -17.01
CA VAL A 126 -5.26 7.95 -17.22
C VAL A 126 -5.02 9.31 -16.55
N ALA A 127 -4.52 9.30 -15.31
CA ALA A 127 -4.20 10.51 -14.55
C ALA A 127 -3.21 11.44 -15.25
N ASN A 128 -2.28 10.85 -16.01
CA ASN A 128 -1.21 11.55 -16.70
C ASN A 128 -1.48 11.74 -18.21
N LEU A 129 -2.71 11.48 -18.67
CA LEU A 129 -3.06 11.76 -20.06
C LEU A 129 -2.86 13.25 -20.37
N PRO A 130 -2.34 13.59 -21.56
CA PRO A 130 -2.34 14.98 -22.03
C PRO A 130 -3.77 15.48 -22.16
N GLU A 131 -3.95 16.81 -22.19
CA GLU A 131 -5.27 17.44 -22.20
C GLU A 131 -6.19 16.91 -23.30
N ALA A 132 -5.67 16.68 -24.52
CA ALA A 132 -6.41 16.11 -25.63
C ALA A 132 -6.89 14.68 -25.34
N GLY A 133 -6.05 13.83 -24.74
CA GLY A 133 -6.40 12.48 -24.33
C GLY A 133 -7.43 12.47 -23.20
N MET A 134 -7.28 13.35 -22.21
CA MET A 134 -8.25 13.48 -21.11
C MET A 134 -9.62 13.95 -21.60
N LYS A 135 -9.66 14.92 -22.54
CA LYS A 135 -10.90 15.35 -23.21
C LYS A 135 -11.58 14.18 -23.93
N TYR A 136 -10.82 13.36 -24.64
CA TYR A 136 -11.36 12.16 -25.27
C TYR A 136 -11.88 11.14 -24.24
N TYR A 137 -11.13 10.90 -23.16
CA TYR A 137 -11.54 9.99 -22.08
C TYR A 137 -12.88 10.41 -21.47
N GLN A 138 -13.03 11.70 -21.16
CA GLN A 138 -14.28 12.30 -20.67
C GLN A 138 -15.43 12.13 -21.67
N LEU A 139 -15.19 12.39 -22.96
CA LEU A 139 -16.20 12.24 -24.00
C LEU A 139 -16.67 10.80 -24.15
N GLN A 140 -15.74 9.84 -24.13
CA GLN A 140 -16.02 8.43 -24.37
C GLN A 140 -16.68 7.74 -23.17
N HIS A 141 -16.23 8.03 -21.94
CA HIS A 141 -16.66 7.30 -20.74
C HIS A 141 -17.54 8.11 -19.79
N GLY A 142 -17.63 9.43 -19.98
CA GLY A 142 -18.49 10.30 -19.19
C GLY A 142 -19.98 9.93 -19.24
N PRO A 143 -20.59 9.63 -20.40
CA PRO A 143 -22.01 9.29 -20.48
C PRO A 143 -22.41 8.07 -19.63
N GLU A 144 -21.60 7.00 -19.65
CA GLU A 144 -21.88 5.80 -18.84
C GLU A 144 -21.71 6.09 -17.35
N ALA A 145 -20.66 6.84 -16.97
CA ALA A 145 -20.47 7.24 -15.59
C ALA A 145 -21.62 8.13 -15.05
N ILE A 146 -22.18 9.02 -15.90
CA ILE A 146 -23.36 9.83 -15.57
C ILE A 146 -24.59 8.93 -15.34
N LYS A 147 -24.81 7.95 -16.23
CA LYS A 147 -25.91 6.99 -16.11
C LYS A 147 -25.81 6.19 -14.82
N MET A 148 -24.64 5.61 -14.52
CA MET A 148 -24.39 4.89 -13.27
C MET A 148 -24.57 5.79 -12.04
N LEU A 149 -24.13 7.04 -12.11
CA LEU A 149 -24.29 7.99 -11.00
C LEU A 149 -25.77 8.31 -10.75
N LYS A 150 -26.57 8.46 -11.80
CA LYS A 150 -28.02 8.62 -11.68
C LYS A 150 -28.64 7.40 -11.01
N GLU A 151 -28.27 6.20 -11.45
CA GLU A 151 -28.75 4.95 -10.85
C GLU A 151 -28.39 4.84 -9.37
N ALA A 152 -27.15 5.17 -8.99
CA ALA A 152 -26.71 5.16 -7.60
C ALA A 152 -27.52 6.13 -6.72
N LYS A 153 -27.87 7.31 -7.25
CA LYS A 153 -28.68 8.31 -6.54
C LYS A 153 -30.15 7.88 -6.42
N ASP A 154 -30.72 7.31 -7.48
CA ASP A 154 -32.12 6.90 -7.51
C ASP A 154 -32.38 5.66 -6.62
N SER A 155 -31.44 4.71 -6.62
CA SER A 155 -31.53 3.48 -5.83
C SER A 155 -31.06 3.64 -4.38
N GLY A 156 -30.23 4.65 -4.11
CA GLY A 156 -29.51 4.77 -2.83
C GLY A 156 -28.42 3.71 -2.64
N ASP A 157 -28.02 2.98 -3.68
CA ASP A 157 -26.98 1.96 -3.58
C ASP A 157 -25.57 2.56 -3.69
N TYR A 158 -24.98 2.82 -2.52
CA TYR A 158 -23.62 3.37 -2.41
C TYR A 158 -22.52 2.43 -2.96
N ARG A 159 -22.81 1.14 -3.18
CA ARG A 159 -21.85 0.22 -3.81
C ARG A 159 -21.58 0.62 -5.26
N ILE A 160 -22.58 1.15 -5.95
CA ILE A 160 -22.44 1.67 -7.32
C ILE A 160 -21.46 2.84 -7.33
N LEU A 161 -21.48 3.73 -6.33
CA LEU A 161 -20.51 4.83 -6.23
C LEU A 161 -19.07 4.32 -6.13
N GLY A 162 -18.85 3.21 -5.42
CA GLY A 162 -17.54 2.55 -5.35
C GLY A 162 -17.08 2.04 -6.71
N GLN A 163 -17.98 1.44 -7.49
CA GLN A 163 -17.68 1.01 -8.85
C GLN A 163 -17.35 2.18 -9.78
N ILE A 164 -18.09 3.30 -9.68
CA ILE A 164 -17.82 4.50 -10.47
C ILE A 164 -16.45 5.09 -10.08
N MET A 165 -16.15 5.20 -8.78
CA MET A 165 -14.85 5.67 -8.30
C MET A 165 -13.71 4.78 -8.84
N GLN A 166 -13.90 3.46 -8.91
CA GLN A 166 -12.89 2.54 -9.40
C GLN A 166 -12.70 2.62 -10.93
N LYS A 167 -13.78 2.71 -11.70
CA LYS A 167 -13.77 2.55 -13.16
C LYS A 167 -13.74 3.87 -13.94
N TYR A 168 -14.21 4.94 -13.33
CA TYR A 168 -14.50 6.21 -13.99
C TYR A 168 -13.99 7.41 -13.19
N LEU A 169 -12.98 7.24 -12.33
CA LEU A 169 -12.46 8.29 -11.43
C LEU A 169 -12.17 9.60 -12.15
N TYR A 170 -11.74 9.57 -13.41
CA TYR A 170 -11.32 10.74 -14.18
C TYR A 170 -12.43 11.35 -15.08
N THR A 171 -13.68 10.90 -14.96
CA THR A 171 -14.88 11.53 -15.58
C THR A 171 -15.59 12.43 -14.59
N ASP A 172 -16.22 13.55 -14.95
CA ASP A 172 -16.89 14.45 -13.98
C ASP A 172 -17.86 13.73 -13.01
N ALA A 173 -18.63 12.76 -13.51
CA ALA A 173 -19.47 11.90 -12.67
C ALA A 173 -18.67 11.06 -11.66
N GLY A 174 -17.45 10.61 -12.00
CA GLY A 174 -16.58 9.89 -11.07
C GLY A 174 -16.08 10.70 -9.88
N ALA A 175 -15.83 12.00 -10.03
CA ALA A 175 -15.43 12.87 -8.92
C ALA A 175 -16.62 13.07 -8.00
N GLN A 176 -17.78 13.34 -8.60
CA GLN A 176 -19.01 13.48 -7.85
C GLN A 176 -19.35 12.19 -7.09
N ALA A 177 -19.23 11.02 -7.73
CA ALA A 177 -19.44 9.72 -7.09
C ALA A 177 -18.47 9.49 -5.93
N THR A 178 -17.19 9.81 -6.14
CA THR A 178 -16.14 9.68 -5.12
C THR A 178 -16.42 10.58 -3.91
N ALA A 179 -16.82 11.84 -4.15
CA ALA A 179 -17.17 12.77 -3.08
C ALA A 179 -18.42 12.32 -2.31
N LEU A 180 -19.44 11.80 -3.00
CA LEU A 180 -20.64 11.24 -2.37
C LEU A 180 -20.31 10.00 -1.54
N LEU A 181 -19.47 9.11 -2.05
CA LEU A 181 -19.00 7.94 -1.31
C LEU A 181 -18.20 8.33 -0.08
N ALA A 182 -17.30 9.31 -0.20
CA ALA A 182 -16.53 9.83 0.93
C ALA A 182 -17.43 10.38 2.04
N ASN A 183 -18.43 11.17 1.67
CA ASN A 183 -19.44 11.69 2.61
C ASN A 183 -20.21 10.56 3.28
N TYR A 184 -20.70 9.58 2.49
CA TYR A 184 -21.43 8.44 3.02
C TYR A 184 -20.61 7.64 4.05
N GLN A 185 -19.34 7.40 3.77
CA GLN A 185 -18.46 6.70 4.71
C GLN A 185 -18.17 7.53 5.96
N LEU A 186 -17.97 8.85 5.81
CA LEU A 186 -17.73 9.75 6.92
C LEU A 186 -18.94 9.81 7.87
N ASP A 187 -20.15 9.94 7.32
CA ASP A 187 -21.40 10.01 8.09
C ASP A 187 -21.67 8.73 8.91
N ARG A 188 -21.06 7.60 8.49
CA ARG A 188 -21.11 6.30 9.17
C ARG A 188 -19.98 6.09 10.18
N GLY A 189 -19.05 7.04 10.31
CA GLY A 189 -17.85 6.90 11.15
C GLY A 189 -16.77 5.99 10.55
N ASN A 190 -16.86 5.64 9.26
CA ASN A 190 -15.86 4.83 8.57
C ASN A 190 -14.70 5.71 8.07
N TYR A 191 -13.96 6.32 9.01
CA TYR A 191 -12.94 7.34 8.73
C TYR A 191 -11.87 6.87 7.74
N GLY A 192 -11.33 5.66 7.89
CA GLY A 192 -10.31 5.13 6.98
C GLY A 192 -10.79 4.97 5.52
N MET A 193 -12.06 4.56 5.34
CA MET A 193 -12.66 4.49 4.01
C MET A 193 -12.93 5.88 3.44
N ALA A 194 -13.44 6.79 4.27
CA ALA A 194 -13.67 8.18 3.87
C ALA A 194 -12.35 8.86 3.45
N ALA A 195 -11.28 8.68 4.23
CA ALA A 195 -9.94 9.18 3.95
C ALA A 195 -9.41 8.64 2.62
N SER A 196 -9.57 7.34 2.37
CA SER A 196 -9.19 6.73 1.09
C SER A 196 -9.94 7.35 -0.09
N CYS A 197 -11.24 7.62 0.05
CA CYS A 197 -12.03 8.28 -0.98
C CYS A 197 -11.59 9.74 -1.21
N TYR A 198 -11.35 10.50 -0.14
CA TYR A 198 -10.85 11.88 -0.25
C TYR A 198 -9.47 11.95 -0.87
N GLN A 199 -8.57 11.01 -0.54
CA GLN A 199 -7.26 10.91 -1.18
C GLN A 199 -7.41 10.72 -2.69
N ARG A 200 -8.29 9.83 -3.15
CA ARG A 200 -8.55 9.63 -4.59
C ARG A 200 -9.15 10.87 -5.24
N LEU A 201 -10.06 11.57 -4.56
CA LEU A 201 -10.61 12.84 -5.05
C LEU A 201 -9.50 13.90 -5.22
N PHE A 202 -8.58 14.00 -4.25
CA PHE A 202 -7.45 14.92 -4.32
C PHE A 202 -6.45 14.57 -5.41
N GLN A 203 -6.19 13.27 -5.63
CA GLN A 203 -5.34 12.82 -6.74
C GLN A 203 -5.91 13.25 -8.09
N ARG A 204 -7.23 13.23 -8.25
CA ARG A 204 -7.90 13.59 -9.49
C ARG A 204 -8.09 15.10 -9.69
N VAL A 205 -8.59 15.81 -8.69
CA VAL A 205 -8.97 17.24 -8.81
C VAL A 205 -7.80 18.17 -8.43
N GLY A 206 -6.90 17.70 -7.58
CA GLY A 206 -5.88 18.51 -6.91
C GLY A 206 -6.46 19.21 -5.68
N ILE A 207 -5.76 19.11 -4.55
CA ILE A 207 -6.24 19.62 -3.24
C ILE A 207 -6.63 21.11 -3.26
N LYS A 208 -5.93 21.93 -4.07
CA LYS A 208 -6.18 23.39 -4.17
C LYS A 208 -7.48 23.75 -4.89
N LYS A 209 -8.07 22.82 -5.64
CA LYS A 209 -9.29 23.05 -6.43
C LYS A 209 -10.54 22.51 -5.74
N VAL A 210 -10.39 21.93 -4.55
CA VAL A 210 -11.49 21.39 -3.75
C VAL A 210 -12.01 22.47 -2.81
N ASP A 211 -13.33 22.49 -2.58
CA ASP A 211 -13.97 23.47 -1.71
C ASP A 211 -13.62 23.26 -0.22
N GLU A 212 -13.73 24.34 0.56
CA GLU A 212 -13.37 24.36 1.99
C GLU A 212 -14.16 23.34 2.83
N LYS A 213 -15.43 23.12 2.51
CA LYS A 213 -16.27 22.16 3.23
C LYS A 213 -15.78 20.73 2.99
N THR A 214 -15.42 20.40 1.75
CA THR A 214 -14.84 19.10 1.41
C THR A 214 -13.47 18.93 2.09
N LEU A 215 -12.62 19.96 2.15
CA LEU A 215 -11.35 19.91 2.89
C LEU A 215 -11.54 19.69 4.39
N PHE A 216 -12.50 20.38 5.02
CA PHE A 216 -12.83 20.17 6.43
C PHE A 216 -13.28 18.73 6.70
N LYS A 217 -14.17 18.19 5.87
CA LYS A 217 -14.62 16.80 5.99
C LYS A 217 -13.48 15.80 5.78
N ALA A 218 -12.57 16.08 4.85
CA ALA A 218 -11.39 15.25 4.65
C ALA A 218 -10.48 15.27 5.89
N ALA A 219 -10.26 16.44 6.49
CA ALA A 219 -9.47 16.55 7.73
C ALA A 219 -10.08 15.73 8.88
N LEU A 220 -11.41 15.68 9.00
CA LEU A 220 -12.08 14.79 9.95
C LEU A 220 -11.85 13.30 9.65
N ALA A 221 -11.76 12.94 8.37
CA ALA A 221 -11.52 11.56 7.96
C ALA A 221 -10.08 11.08 8.18
N PHE A 222 -9.10 11.98 8.15
CA PHE A 222 -7.66 11.67 8.32
C PHE A 222 -7.18 11.64 9.78
N GLN A 223 -8.10 11.68 10.76
CA GLN A 223 -7.77 11.65 12.18
C GLN A 223 -7.24 10.30 12.65
#